data_AF-C9RQ50-F1
#
_entry.id   AF-C9RQ50-F1
#
_cell.length_a   1.000
_cell.length_b   1.000
_cell.length_c   1.000
_cell.angle_alpha   90.00
_cell.angle_beta   90.00
_cell.angle_gamma   90.00
#
_symmetry.space_group_name_H-M   'P 1'
#
loop_
_entity.id
_entity.type
_entity.pdbx_description
1 polymer ?
#
loop_
_entity_poly.entity_id
_entity_poly.type
_entity_poly.pdbx_seq_one_letter_code
_entity_poly.pdbx_strand_id
1 'polypeptide(L)'
;MKKFLMLATASSLALYMTACSDNSTSADDEPLKPGSVYAFASDAYAGDVGELYGVDDDKLSGTSLEFYQDTKIIGLDGNLFVLERKGKDNLTLVDVSENKAKWQKKLDKEANPSDLVKANKDEVWVSYENVAKIVKVSVKNGEITKTINTDKFCQGEALSPNLVDLEVSGDTLFALFGRSENYNFKVPALLAMYKLDNGDLLDTIRLAKKNPMAMGFTKGKLYVATAGEWNLETYHMDADDTRGIEVVDFAKKSSSMVVDGKKLGGGVWNTIVLADGIAYAPVIEQWGSVSLAEVDLAEKSVKKISGVDDVESLAYDEATGVLYIGDRGSKAALYAYEDGKLNKIEAPKDMLPVYSVTIVR
;
A
#
# COMPACT_ATOMS: atom_id res chain seq x y z
N MET A 1 24.33 63.12 0.06
CA MET A 1 24.31 61.93 0.93
C MET A 1 23.47 60.85 0.28
N LYS A 2 23.89 59.59 0.44
CA LYS A 2 23.60 58.43 -0.40
C LYS A 2 22.12 58.02 -0.42
N LYS A 3 21.65 57.59 -1.59
CA LYS A 3 20.42 56.83 -1.84
C LYS A 3 20.47 55.49 -1.08
N PHE A 4 19.36 55.05 -0.50
CA PHE A 4 19.10 53.63 -0.28
C PHE A 4 17.66 53.29 -0.66
N LEU A 5 17.56 52.63 -1.81
CA LEU A 5 16.40 51.94 -2.34
C LEU A 5 16.40 50.57 -1.64
N MET A 6 15.39 50.25 -0.83
CA MET A 6 15.14 48.85 -0.43
C MET A 6 14.02 48.30 -1.29
N LEU A 7 14.44 47.81 -2.46
CA LEU A 7 13.72 46.79 -3.22
C LEU A 7 13.97 45.47 -2.48
N ALA A 8 13.00 44.98 -1.71
CA ALA A 8 13.02 43.60 -1.25
C ALA A 8 12.53 42.73 -2.42
N THR A 9 13.49 42.26 -3.19
CA THR A 9 13.35 41.30 -4.28
C THR A 9 12.67 40.03 -3.79
N ALA A 10 11.51 39.75 -4.39
CA ALA A 10 10.99 38.40 -4.53
C ALA A 10 12.00 37.57 -5.35
N SER A 11 12.69 36.65 -4.69
CA SER A 11 13.51 35.56 -5.24
C SER A 11 13.95 34.74 -4.03
N SER A 12 13.34 33.60 -3.74
CA SER A 12 13.70 32.35 -4.40
C SER A 12 12.58 31.31 -4.23
N LEU A 13 11.73 31.17 -5.25
CA LEU A 13 10.83 30.02 -5.39
C LEU A 13 10.79 29.60 -6.86
N ALA A 14 11.98 29.29 -7.40
CA ALA A 14 12.14 28.72 -8.74
C ALA A 14 13.58 28.19 -8.83
N LEU A 15 13.82 26.97 -8.34
CA LEU A 15 14.99 26.13 -8.63
C LEU A 15 14.83 24.77 -7.90
N TYR A 16 13.73 24.06 -8.14
CA TYR A 16 13.57 22.65 -7.75
C TYR A 16 12.66 21.94 -8.74
N MET A 17 13.00 21.94 -10.03
CA MET A 17 12.38 21.06 -11.03
C MET A 17 13.33 20.76 -12.21
N THR A 18 14.60 20.50 -11.89
CA THR A 18 15.51 19.76 -12.78
C THR A 18 16.47 18.98 -11.90
N ALA A 19 15.92 18.02 -11.16
CA ALA A 19 16.65 16.80 -10.88
C ALA A 19 15.97 15.77 -11.78
N CYS A 20 16.61 15.42 -12.88
CA CYS A 20 16.43 14.10 -13.44
C CYS A 20 16.59 13.13 -12.26
N SER A 21 15.55 12.39 -11.90
CA SER A 21 15.73 11.23 -11.04
C SER A 21 16.38 10.12 -11.87
N ASP A 22 17.58 10.40 -12.36
CA ASP A 22 18.54 9.38 -12.68
C ASP A 22 19.18 9.00 -11.35
N ASN A 23 18.58 8.02 -10.68
CA ASN A 23 19.35 7.15 -9.80
C ASN A 23 20.26 6.29 -10.69
N SER A 24 21.21 6.92 -11.39
CA SER A 24 22.41 6.23 -11.86
C SER A 24 23.43 6.28 -10.72
N THR A 25 23.21 5.45 -9.70
CA THR A 25 24.35 4.99 -8.90
C THR A 25 25.10 4.00 -9.78
N SER A 26 26.19 4.45 -10.38
CA SER A 26 27.16 3.57 -11.02
C SER A 26 27.84 2.70 -9.96
N ALA A 27 27.21 1.56 -9.65
CA ALA A 27 27.81 0.36 -9.09
C ALA A 27 26.74 -0.74 -9.14
N ASP A 28 27.00 -1.73 -9.99
CA ASP A 28 26.21 -2.95 -10.25
C ASP A 28 24.99 -2.80 -11.17
N ASP A 29 25.26 -2.74 -12.49
CA ASP A 29 24.33 -3.12 -13.57
C ASP A 29 24.03 -4.64 -13.54
N GLU A 30 23.89 -5.25 -12.35
CA GLU A 30 23.30 -6.59 -12.29
C GLU A 30 21.82 -6.45 -12.65
N PRO A 31 21.32 -7.21 -13.63
CA PRO A 31 19.89 -7.21 -13.92
C PRO A 31 19.14 -7.58 -12.65
N LEU A 32 18.01 -6.89 -12.42
CA LEU A 32 17.15 -7.15 -11.28
C LEU A 32 16.83 -8.65 -11.24
N LYS A 33 17.13 -9.30 -10.11
CA LYS A 33 16.90 -10.74 -9.96
C LYS A 33 15.42 -10.98 -9.60
N PRO A 34 14.82 -12.09 -10.09
CA PRO A 34 13.51 -12.52 -9.62
C PRO A 34 13.49 -12.62 -8.11
N GLY A 35 12.41 -12.12 -7.51
CA GLY A 35 12.22 -12.22 -6.06
C GLY A 35 11.58 -13.54 -5.64
N SER A 36 11.72 -13.88 -4.37
CA SER A 36 10.99 -15.00 -3.78
C SER A 36 9.57 -14.56 -3.44
N VAL A 37 8.58 -15.31 -3.92
CA VAL A 37 7.16 -14.98 -3.74
C VAL A 37 6.64 -15.72 -2.50
N TYR A 38 5.86 -15.01 -1.69
CA TYR A 38 5.21 -15.55 -0.51
C TYR A 38 3.72 -15.23 -0.55
N ALA A 39 2.91 -16.18 -0.11
CA ALA A 39 1.47 -16.02 0.00
C ALA A 39 0.99 -16.42 1.38
N PHE A 40 0.10 -15.61 1.95
CA PHE A 40 -0.60 -15.88 3.19
C PHE A 40 -2.04 -16.25 2.89
N ALA A 41 -2.46 -17.45 3.29
CA ALA A 41 -3.81 -17.96 3.12
C ALA A 41 -4.57 -17.94 4.45
N SER A 42 -5.81 -17.44 4.44
CA SER A 42 -6.66 -17.46 5.64
C SER A 42 -8.14 -17.31 5.31
N ASP A 43 -8.99 -17.69 6.25
CA ASP A 43 -10.39 -17.28 6.31
C ASP A 43 -10.52 -16.04 7.20
N ALA A 44 -10.01 -14.90 6.72
CA ALA A 44 -9.81 -13.62 7.43
C ALA A 44 -11.01 -13.06 8.24
N TYR A 45 -12.16 -13.73 8.21
CA TYR A 45 -13.40 -13.33 8.86
C TYR A 45 -13.97 -14.37 9.84
N ALA A 46 -13.52 -15.63 9.83
CA ALA A 46 -14.14 -16.71 10.59
C ALA A 46 -13.19 -17.76 11.19
N GLY A 47 -11.88 -17.65 10.97
CA GLY A 47 -10.88 -18.52 11.57
C GLY A 47 -10.26 -17.98 12.88
N ASP A 48 -9.13 -18.57 13.25
CA ASP A 48 -8.20 -18.03 14.27
C ASP A 48 -6.74 -18.03 13.77
N VAL A 49 -6.48 -18.74 12.67
CA VAL A 49 -5.15 -19.02 12.12
C VAL A 49 -5.20 -18.82 10.61
N GLY A 50 -4.11 -18.30 10.06
CA GLY A 50 -3.79 -18.38 8.64
C GLY A 50 -2.35 -18.88 8.46
N GLU A 51 -2.01 -19.20 7.23
CA GLU A 51 -0.81 -19.94 6.87
C GLU A 51 0.00 -19.18 5.83
N LEU A 52 1.27 -18.93 6.14
CA LEU A 52 2.26 -18.35 5.25
C LEU A 52 3.01 -19.46 4.50
N TYR A 53 3.03 -19.36 3.18
CA TYR A 53 3.71 -20.27 2.26
C TYR A 53 4.73 -19.53 1.41
N GLY A 54 5.83 -20.20 1.07
CA GLY A 54 6.68 -19.82 -0.06
C GLY A 54 6.09 -20.34 -1.37
N VAL A 55 6.46 -19.73 -2.49
CA VAL A 55 6.11 -20.19 -3.84
C VAL A 55 7.38 -20.55 -4.59
N ASP A 56 7.48 -21.81 -5.00
CA ASP A 56 8.59 -22.37 -5.76
C ASP A 56 8.04 -23.12 -6.99
N ASP A 57 8.63 -22.89 -8.18
CA ASP A 57 8.27 -23.59 -9.43
C ASP A 57 6.75 -23.66 -9.71
N ASP A 58 6.07 -22.50 -9.64
CA ASP A 58 4.61 -22.37 -9.81
C ASP A 58 3.77 -23.21 -8.82
N LYS A 59 4.34 -23.49 -7.64
CA LYS A 59 3.68 -24.25 -6.58
C LYS A 59 3.94 -23.64 -5.20
N LEU A 60 2.91 -23.61 -4.38
CA LEU A 60 3.02 -23.25 -2.97
C LEU A 60 3.70 -24.37 -2.18
N SER A 61 4.58 -24.00 -1.26
CA SER A 61 5.32 -24.92 -0.41
C SER A 61 4.38 -25.86 0.35
N GLY A 62 4.80 -27.12 0.54
CA GLY A 62 4.03 -28.09 1.34
C GLY A 62 4.10 -27.84 2.85
N THR A 63 4.94 -26.90 3.29
CA THR A 63 5.11 -26.46 4.67
C THR A 63 4.71 -25.00 4.80
N SER A 64 4.05 -24.66 5.90
CA SER A 64 3.61 -23.29 6.22
C SER A 64 4.15 -22.79 7.56
N LEU A 65 4.00 -21.48 7.78
CA LEU A 65 4.07 -20.85 9.10
C LEU A 65 2.73 -20.29 9.50
N GLU A 66 2.31 -20.56 10.73
CA GLU A 66 1.03 -20.09 11.24
C GLU A 66 1.14 -18.68 11.85
N PHE A 67 0.19 -17.83 11.50
CA PHE A 67 -0.04 -16.51 12.10
C PHE A 67 -1.54 -16.29 12.31
N TYR A 68 -1.91 -15.18 12.92
CA TYR A 68 -3.31 -14.79 12.99
C TYR A 68 -3.94 -14.59 11.61
N GLN A 69 -5.22 -14.91 11.49
CA GLN A 69 -5.95 -14.88 10.23
C GLN A 69 -5.98 -13.52 9.50
N ASP A 70 -6.08 -12.40 10.23
CA ASP A 70 -6.09 -11.06 9.65
C ASP A 70 -4.65 -10.58 9.66
N THR A 71 -3.92 -10.94 8.61
CA THR A 71 -2.48 -10.71 8.50
C THR A 71 -2.13 -10.20 7.12
N LYS A 72 -1.43 -9.06 7.09
CA LYS A 72 -0.77 -8.56 5.88
C LYS A 72 0.69 -9.00 5.91
N ILE A 73 1.20 -9.50 4.79
CA ILE A 73 2.63 -9.79 4.63
C ILE A 73 3.25 -8.75 3.68
N ILE A 74 4.47 -8.32 4.02
CA ILE A 74 5.20 -7.32 3.23
C ILE A 74 6.67 -7.72 3.12
N GLY A 75 7.16 -7.80 1.89
CA GLY A 75 8.55 -8.00 1.56
C GLY A 75 9.26 -6.67 1.35
N LEU A 76 10.39 -6.47 2.04
CA LEU A 76 11.12 -5.20 2.01
C LEU A 76 12.61 -5.43 2.28
N ASP A 77 13.48 -5.04 1.34
CA ASP A 77 14.95 -5.17 1.44
C ASP A 77 15.41 -6.56 1.94
N GLY A 78 14.96 -7.63 1.29
CA GLY A 78 15.32 -9.01 1.63
C GLY A 78 14.66 -9.55 2.89
N ASN A 79 13.79 -8.78 3.54
CA ASN A 79 13.08 -9.18 4.75
C ASN A 79 11.61 -9.49 4.43
N LEU A 80 11.05 -10.46 5.15
CA LEU A 80 9.62 -10.76 5.15
C LEU A 80 9.00 -10.34 6.48
N PHE A 81 8.19 -9.29 6.45
CA PHE A 81 7.43 -8.81 7.59
C PHE A 81 6.01 -9.35 7.58
N VAL A 82 5.49 -9.63 8.77
CA VAL A 82 4.14 -10.10 9.01
C VAL A 82 3.47 -9.15 9.99
N LEU A 83 2.34 -8.57 9.58
CA LEU A 83 1.56 -7.58 10.32
C LEU A 83 0.25 -8.26 10.75
N GLU A 84 0.20 -8.78 11.98
CA GLU A 84 -1.01 -9.39 12.54
C GLU A 84 -1.96 -8.29 13.05
N ARG A 85 -3.13 -8.18 12.44
CA ARG A 85 -4.11 -7.11 12.61
C ARG A 85 -5.22 -7.46 13.61
N LYS A 86 -6.15 -6.53 13.80
CA LYS A 86 -7.41 -6.65 14.57
C LYS A 86 -7.32 -7.52 15.83
N GLY A 87 -6.54 -7.07 16.81
CA GLY A 87 -6.56 -7.62 18.17
C GLY A 87 -5.37 -8.51 18.53
N LYS A 88 -4.57 -8.95 17.55
CA LYS A 88 -3.23 -9.50 17.83
C LYS A 88 -2.19 -8.40 17.89
N ASP A 89 -2.25 -7.48 16.92
CA ASP A 89 -1.44 -6.27 16.86
C ASP A 89 0.05 -6.56 17.04
N ASN A 90 0.60 -7.44 16.19
CA ASN A 90 2.00 -7.81 16.22
C ASN A 90 2.69 -7.45 14.91
N LEU A 91 3.98 -7.12 15.02
CA LEU A 91 4.91 -7.09 13.91
C LEU A 91 5.90 -8.23 14.10
N THR A 92 6.06 -9.07 13.08
CA THR A 92 7.01 -10.18 13.08
C THR A 92 7.96 -10.04 11.90
N LEU A 93 9.25 -10.28 12.13
CA LEU A 93 10.20 -10.53 11.06
C LEU A 93 10.39 -12.05 10.94
N VAL A 94 10.23 -12.59 9.74
CA VAL A 94 10.39 -14.02 9.46
C VAL A 94 11.81 -14.31 8.99
N ASP A 95 12.40 -15.36 9.54
CA ASP A 95 13.55 -16.03 8.93
C ASP A 95 13.02 -17.07 7.95
N VAL A 96 13.02 -16.70 6.67
CA VAL A 96 12.49 -17.55 5.60
C VAL A 96 13.33 -18.80 5.38
N SER A 97 14.63 -18.76 5.69
CA SER A 97 15.55 -19.90 5.52
C SER A 97 15.32 -20.98 6.58
N GLU A 98 14.92 -20.56 7.78
CA GLU A 98 14.64 -21.45 8.90
C GLU A 98 13.15 -21.72 9.08
N ASN A 99 12.31 -21.12 8.22
CA ASN A 99 10.85 -21.15 8.29
C ASN A 99 10.34 -20.92 9.72
N LYS A 100 10.73 -19.79 10.34
CA LYS A 100 10.29 -19.39 11.68
C LYS A 100 10.32 -17.88 11.91
N ALA A 101 9.65 -17.40 12.95
CA ALA A 101 9.79 -16.02 13.40
C ALA A 101 11.22 -15.77 13.92
N LYS A 102 11.90 -14.78 13.34
CA LYS A 102 13.20 -14.27 13.82
C LYS A 102 13.02 -13.46 15.09
N TRP A 103 12.02 -12.58 15.09
CA TRP A 103 11.51 -11.90 16.27
C TRP A 103 10.06 -11.51 16.03
N GLN A 104 9.32 -11.33 17.13
CA GLN A 104 7.95 -10.82 17.13
C GLN A 104 7.84 -9.73 18.19
N LYS A 105 7.19 -8.62 17.81
CA LYS A 105 6.96 -7.48 18.67
C LYS A 105 5.46 -7.22 18.76
N LYS A 106 4.94 -7.31 19.99
CA LYS A 106 3.61 -6.78 20.31
C LYS A 106 3.60 -5.26 20.20
N LEU A 107 2.66 -4.74 19.43
CA LEU A 107 2.42 -3.33 19.21
C LEU A 107 1.36 -2.82 20.21
N ASP A 108 0.88 -1.60 20.02
CA ASP A 108 -0.19 -1.06 20.85
C ASP A 108 -1.44 -1.93 20.74
N LYS A 109 -2.21 -1.99 21.83
CA LYS A 109 -3.49 -2.69 21.83
C LYS A 109 -4.40 -2.06 20.77
N GLU A 110 -5.00 -2.90 19.94
CA GLU A 110 -5.89 -2.49 18.85
C GLU A 110 -5.20 -1.56 17.85
N ALA A 111 -3.87 -1.59 17.71
CA ALA A 111 -3.13 -0.74 16.77
C ALA A 111 -3.60 -0.93 15.32
N ASN A 112 -3.92 -2.16 14.94
CA ASN A 112 -4.27 -2.56 13.58
C ASN A 112 -3.19 -2.10 12.56
N PRO A 113 -1.98 -2.69 12.58
CA PRO A 113 -0.89 -2.33 11.68
C PRO A 113 -1.30 -2.52 10.22
N SER A 114 -1.15 -1.49 9.40
CA SER A 114 -1.71 -1.46 8.04
C SER A 114 -0.65 -1.55 6.94
N ASP A 115 0.53 -0.99 7.18
CA ASP A 115 1.59 -0.92 6.19
C ASP A 115 2.98 -0.71 6.81
N LEU A 116 4.04 -0.95 6.03
CA LEU A 116 5.40 -0.58 6.40
C LEU A 116 6.25 -0.16 5.20
N VAL A 117 7.14 0.80 5.42
CA VAL A 117 8.12 1.26 4.43
C VAL A 117 9.52 1.40 5.01
N LYS A 118 10.53 1.35 4.15
CA LYS A 118 11.93 1.52 4.54
C LYS A 118 12.16 2.92 5.11
N ALA A 119 12.73 3.01 6.32
CA ALA A 119 13.23 4.27 6.85
C ALA A 119 14.73 4.44 6.52
N ASN A 120 15.50 3.37 6.70
CA ASN A 120 16.90 3.22 6.32
C ASN A 120 17.25 1.71 6.30
N LYS A 121 18.54 1.35 6.21
CA LYS A 121 18.97 -0.05 6.15
C LYS A 121 18.69 -0.87 7.42
N ASP A 122 18.51 -0.21 8.57
CA ASP A 122 18.35 -0.85 9.88
C ASP A 122 16.96 -0.65 10.48
N GLU A 123 16.11 0.16 9.86
CA GLU A 123 14.85 0.60 10.42
C GLU A 123 13.75 0.76 9.36
N VAL A 124 12.51 0.54 9.80
CA VAL A 124 11.28 0.66 9.00
C VAL A 124 10.27 1.57 9.70
N TRP A 125 9.46 2.29 8.95
CA TRP A 125 8.28 2.98 9.46
C TRP A 125 7.06 2.07 9.35
N VAL A 126 6.22 2.05 10.39
CA VAL A 126 5.02 1.22 10.46
C VAL A 126 3.81 2.12 10.73
N SER A 127 2.76 1.96 9.94
CA SER A 127 1.49 2.67 10.09
C SER A 127 0.48 1.89 10.92
N TYR A 128 -0.45 2.64 11.51
CA TYR A 128 -1.56 2.11 12.29
C TYR A 128 -2.89 2.71 11.86
N GLU A 129 -3.88 1.86 11.60
CA GLU A 129 -5.23 2.32 11.26
C GLU A 129 -5.99 2.82 12.49
N ASN A 130 -5.77 2.22 13.67
CA ASN A 130 -6.67 2.40 14.82
C ASN A 130 -6.05 3.20 15.98
N VAL A 131 -4.79 3.63 15.85
CA VAL A 131 -4.15 4.53 16.81
C VAL A 131 -3.48 5.72 16.12
N ALA A 132 -3.49 6.88 16.77
CA ALA A 132 -2.97 8.13 16.21
C ALA A 132 -1.44 8.27 16.27
N LYS A 133 -0.70 7.34 15.67
CA LYS A 133 0.76 7.43 15.56
C LYS A 133 1.35 6.64 14.39
N ILE A 134 2.58 6.98 14.05
CA ILE A 134 3.49 6.21 13.19
C ILE A 134 4.69 5.84 14.04
N VAL A 135 5.22 4.62 13.93
CA VAL A 135 6.42 4.21 14.67
C VAL A 135 7.56 3.84 13.75
N LYS A 136 8.78 4.17 14.13
CA LYS A 136 10.00 3.64 13.54
C LYS A 136 10.46 2.44 14.35
N VAL A 137 10.75 1.33 13.68
CA VAL A 137 11.10 0.06 14.29
C VAL A 137 12.43 -0.43 13.75
N SER A 138 13.29 -0.88 14.65
CA SER A 138 14.56 -1.55 14.34
C SER A 138 14.32 -2.93 13.72
N VAL A 139 14.86 -3.17 12.53
CA VAL A 139 14.80 -4.47 11.83
C VAL A 139 15.56 -5.56 12.60
N LYS A 140 16.55 -5.18 13.42
CA LYS A 140 17.37 -6.12 14.19
C LYS A 140 16.57 -6.90 15.24
N ASN A 141 15.62 -6.24 15.91
CA ASN A 141 14.99 -6.77 17.13
C ASN A 141 13.55 -6.29 17.37
N GLY A 142 12.95 -5.53 16.46
CA GLY A 142 11.59 -5.03 16.60
C GLY A 142 11.43 -3.91 17.64
N GLU A 143 12.53 -3.30 18.11
CA GLU A 143 12.43 -2.18 19.07
C GLU A 143 11.92 -0.91 18.38
N ILE A 144 10.95 -0.25 19.01
CA ILE A 144 10.46 1.06 18.57
C ILE A 144 11.51 2.11 18.95
N THR A 145 12.11 2.74 17.94
CA THR A 145 13.16 3.75 18.11
C THR A 145 12.61 5.17 18.04
N LYS A 146 11.44 5.35 17.40
CA LYS A 146 10.78 6.64 17.26
C LYS A 146 9.27 6.52 17.13
N THR A 147 8.56 7.58 17.54
CA THR A 147 7.11 7.72 17.38
C THR A 147 6.80 9.12 16.83
N ILE A 148 5.94 9.20 15.82
CA ILE A 148 5.32 10.42 15.32
C ILE A 148 3.87 10.42 15.81
N ASN A 149 3.45 11.47 16.53
CA ASN A 149 2.04 11.65 16.92
C ASN A 149 1.24 12.23 15.76
N THR A 150 0.07 11.64 15.47
CA THR A 150 -0.83 12.05 14.38
C THR A 150 -2.23 12.42 14.88
N ASP A 151 -2.41 12.63 16.19
CA ASP A 151 -3.66 13.03 16.84
C ASP A 151 -4.33 14.27 16.21
N LYS A 152 -3.52 15.25 15.81
CA LYS A 152 -3.98 16.47 15.14
C LYS A 152 -4.70 16.24 13.81
N PHE A 153 -4.64 15.02 13.25
CA PHE A 153 -5.32 14.66 12.01
C PHE A 153 -6.63 13.90 12.24
N CYS A 154 -6.90 13.45 13.48
CA CYS A 154 -8.17 12.82 13.86
C CYS A 154 -9.36 13.75 13.56
N GLN A 155 -10.53 13.17 13.30
CA GLN A 155 -11.76 13.91 12.99
C GLN A 155 -12.87 13.55 13.97
N GLY A 156 -13.63 14.55 14.40
CA GLY A 156 -14.71 14.35 15.36
C GLY A 156 -14.20 13.73 16.65
N GLU A 157 -14.82 12.63 17.05
CA GLU A 157 -14.48 11.86 18.25
C GLU A 157 -13.55 10.67 17.94
N ALA A 158 -13.05 10.54 16.70
CA ALA A 158 -12.17 9.44 16.31
C ALA A 158 -10.84 9.48 17.10
N LEU A 159 -10.43 8.32 17.60
CA LEU A 159 -9.15 8.14 18.32
C LEU A 159 -7.94 7.98 17.39
N SER A 160 -8.19 7.86 16.08
CA SER A 160 -7.18 7.67 15.05
C SER A 160 -7.58 8.44 13.78
N PRO A 161 -6.60 8.96 13.01
CA PRO A 161 -6.85 9.50 11.68
C PRO A 161 -6.96 8.43 10.59
N ASN A 162 -6.88 7.15 10.94
CA ASN A 162 -6.94 6.01 10.01
C ASN A 162 -5.83 6.09 8.94
N LEU A 163 -4.59 5.83 9.34
CA LEU A 163 -3.44 5.80 8.43
C LEU A 163 -3.46 4.48 7.65
N VAL A 164 -3.82 4.56 6.37
CA VAL A 164 -4.07 3.37 5.53
C VAL A 164 -2.82 2.90 4.79
N ASP A 165 -1.91 3.83 4.45
CA ASP A 165 -0.77 3.51 3.58
C ASP A 165 0.42 4.45 3.83
N LEU A 166 1.62 3.96 3.53
CA LEU A 166 2.88 4.69 3.60
C LEU A 166 3.62 4.58 2.26
N GLU A 167 4.40 5.61 1.91
CA GLU A 167 5.21 5.60 0.70
C GLU A 167 6.46 6.47 0.90
N VAL A 168 7.54 6.17 0.18
CA VAL A 168 8.80 6.91 0.27
C VAL A 168 9.24 7.39 -1.10
N SER A 169 9.59 8.68 -1.18
CA SER A 169 10.29 9.23 -2.34
C SER A 169 11.37 10.19 -1.88
N GLY A 170 12.63 9.84 -2.18
CA GLY A 170 13.80 10.60 -1.73
C GLY A 170 13.93 10.63 -0.21
N ASP A 171 13.98 11.82 0.36
CA ASP A 171 14.10 12.06 1.80
C ASP A 171 12.73 12.25 2.50
N THR A 172 11.64 11.96 1.80
CA THR A 172 10.27 12.22 2.27
C THR A 172 9.50 10.93 2.48
N LEU A 173 8.89 10.81 3.66
CA LEU A 173 7.86 9.82 4.00
C LEU A 173 6.48 10.44 3.75
N PHE A 174 5.67 9.77 2.95
CA PHE A 174 4.29 10.11 2.67
C PHE A 174 3.38 9.23 3.53
N ALA A 175 2.38 9.83 4.15
CA ALA A 175 1.42 9.16 5.02
C ALA A 175 0.00 9.49 4.59
N LEU A 176 -0.78 8.47 4.25
CA LEU A 176 -2.13 8.60 3.69
C LEU A 176 -3.20 8.31 4.75
N PHE A 177 -3.94 9.34 5.13
CA PHE A 177 -4.96 9.26 6.18
C PHE A 177 -6.36 9.27 5.59
N GLY A 178 -7.16 8.26 5.94
CA GLY A 178 -8.57 8.15 5.57
C GLY A 178 -9.48 9.12 6.32
N ARG A 179 -9.11 9.52 7.54
CA ARG A 179 -9.87 10.47 8.38
C ARG A 179 -11.32 10.03 8.61
N SER A 180 -11.50 8.74 8.84
CA SER A 180 -12.78 8.11 9.17
C SER A 180 -13.15 8.26 10.64
N GLU A 181 -14.45 8.36 10.92
CA GLU A 181 -15.02 8.23 12.26
C GLU A 181 -16.05 7.08 12.23
N ASN A 182 -15.73 5.91 12.82
CA ASN A 182 -16.58 4.71 12.75
C ASN A 182 -16.96 4.32 11.30
N TYR A 183 -15.96 4.23 10.40
CA TYR A 183 -16.15 3.99 8.96
C TYR A 183 -16.97 5.05 8.21
N ASN A 184 -17.20 6.22 8.81
CA ASN A 184 -17.81 7.37 8.16
C ASN A 184 -16.75 8.39 7.72
N PHE A 185 -16.67 8.67 6.41
CA PHE A 185 -15.64 9.53 5.80
C PHE A 185 -16.17 10.94 5.55
N LYS A 186 -16.51 11.66 6.63
CA LYS A 186 -17.16 12.98 6.56
C LYS A 186 -16.33 14.06 5.84
N VAL A 187 -15.01 13.91 5.82
CA VAL A 187 -14.08 14.85 5.18
C VAL A 187 -13.19 14.14 4.18
N PRO A 188 -12.66 14.86 3.17
CA PRO A 188 -11.67 14.29 2.28
C PRO A 188 -10.42 13.82 3.02
N ALA A 189 -9.77 12.84 2.41
CA ALA A 189 -8.53 12.26 2.86
C ALA A 189 -7.41 13.30 2.97
N LEU A 190 -6.35 12.94 3.69
CA LEU A 190 -5.21 13.80 3.92
C LEU A 190 -3.92 13.04 3.62
N LEU A 191 -3.07 13.64 2.79
CA LEU A 191 -1.69 13.24 2.64
C LEU A 191 -0.84 14.13 3.55
N ALA A 192 -0.05 13.54 4.44
CA ALA A 192 0.99 14.27 5.16
C ALA A 192 2.36 13.85 4.66
N MET A 193 3.28 14.82 4.60
CA MET A 193 4.66 14.60 4.22
C MET A 193 5.55 14.85 5.43
N TYR A 194 6.46 13.92 5.69
CA TYR A 194 7.41 13.99 6.79
C TYR A 194 8.83 13.80 6.26
N LYS A 195 9.83 14.33 6.97
CA LYS A 195 11.20 13.91 6.71
C LYS A 195 11.36 12.44 7.06
N LEU A 196 11.97 11.67 6.18
CA LEU A 196 12.15 10.22 6.34
C LEU A 196 13.04 9.86 7.54
N ASP A 197 14.09 10.66 7.77
CA ASP A 197 15.09 10.42 8.80
C ASP A 197 14.52 10.58 10.21
N ASN A 198 13.76 11.65 10.43
CA ASN A 198 13.39 12.10 11.76
C ASN A 198 11.89 12.31 11.93
N GLY A 199 11.05 12.13 10.92
CA GLY A 199 9.61 12.23 11.07
C GLY A 199 9.09 13.64 11.36
N ASP A 200 9.88 14.70 11.12
CA ASP A 200 9.40 16.07 11.21
C ASP A 200 8.35 16.31 10.12
N LEU A 201 7.19 16.85 10.50
CA LEU A 201 6.15 17.19 9.52
C LEU A 201 6.64 18.32 8.61
N LEU A 202 6.63 18.06 7.30
CA LEU A 202 6.98 19.02 6.26
C LEU A 202 5.75 19.81 5.82
N ASP A 203 4.68 19.10 5.42
CA ASP A 203 3.48 19.71 4.86
C ASP A 203 2.31 18.74 4.87
N THR A 204 1.12 19.24 4.52
CA THR A 204 -0.06 18.40 4.29
C THR A 204 -0.83 18.85 3.04
N ILE A 205 -1.48 17.88 2.40
CA ILE A 205 -2.34 18.09 1.24
C ILE A 205 -3.68 17.41 1.50
N ARG A 206 -4.75 18.19 1.44
CA ARG A 206 -6.11 17.65 1.45
C ARG A 206 -6.42 17.11 0.05
N LEU A 207 -6.78 15.84 -0.03
CA LEU A 207 -7.17 15.19 -1.27
C LEU A 207 -8.57 15.64 -1.72
N ALA A 208 -8.89 15.38 -2.98
CA ALA A 208 -10.20 15.69 -3.54
C ALA A 208 -11.26 14.68 -3.10
N LYS A 209 -10.89 13.40 -2.96
CA LYS A 209 -11.81 12.32 -2.59
C LYS A 209 -11.60 11.81 -1.16
N LYS A 210 -12.44 10.84 -0.80
CA LYS A 210 -12.58 10.24 0.53
C LYS A 210 -12.21 8.76 0.46
N ASN A 211 -11.99 8.15 1.63
CA ASN A 211 -11.70 6.72 1.76
C ASN A 211 -10.58 6.24 0.82
N PRO A 212 -9.35 6.75 1.02
CA PRO A 212 -8.20 6.34 0.27
C PRO A 212 -7.80 4.92 0.70
N MET A 213 -7.25 4.13 -0.21
CA MET A 213 -6.91 2.74 0.06
C MET A 213 -5.41 2.42 -0.11
N ALA A 214 -4.77 3.06 -1.09
CA ALA A 214 -3.36 2.85 -1.39
C ALA A 214 -2.82 4.05 -2.20
N MET A 215 -1.51 4.19 -2.29
CA MET A 215 -0.83 5.15 -3.13
C MET A 215 0.44 4.57 -3.76
N GLY A 216 0.95 5.24 -4.80
CA GLY A 216 2.21 4.85 -5.42
C GLY A 216 2.78 5.93 -6.32
N PHE A 217 4.10 5.95 -6.45
CA PHE A 217 4.82 6.86 -7.33
C PHE A 217 5.09 6.27 -8.71
N THR A 218 4.93 7.11 -9.73
CA THR A 218 5.52 6.83 -11.06
C THR A 218 5.76 8.13 -11.81
N LYS A 219 6.88 8.20 -12.54
CA LYS A 219 7.26 9.35 -13.36
C LYS A 219 7.15 10.70 -12.62
N GLY A 220 7.59 10.72 -11.35
CA GLY A 220 7.60 11.92 -10.49
C GLY A 220 6.22 12.39 -10.02
N LYS A 221 5.19 11.56 -10.14
CA LYS A 221 3.81 11.85 -9.68
C LYS A 221 3.37 10.81 -8.65
N LEU A 222 2.63 11.28 -7.65
CA LEU A 222 1.97 10.43 -6.69
C LEU A 222 0.52 10.21 -7.12
N TYR A 223 0.12 8.95 -7.20
CA TYR A 223 -1.25 8.53 -7.48
C TYR A 223 -1.86 7.91 -6.22
N VAL A 224 -3.15 8.14 -6.01
CA VAL A 224 -3.89 7.65 -4.84
C VAL A 224 -5.12 6.88 -5.32
N ALA A 225 -5.24 5.63 -4.90
CA ALA A 225 -6.42 4.81 -5.04
C ALA A 225 -7.47 5.21 -3.99
N THR A 226 -8.71 5.38 -4.43
CA THR A 226 -9.83 5.80 -3.59
C THR A 226 -11.05 4.91 -3.83
N ALA A 227 -11.56 4.33 -2.75
CA ALA A 227 -12.75 3.48 -2.81
C ALA A 227 -14.05 4.30 -2.75
N GLY A 228 -13.99 5.50 -2.17
CA GLY A 228 -15.17 6.33 -1.92
C GLY A 228 -16.04 5.79 -0.77
N GLU A 229 -17.22 6.35 -0.60
CA GLU A 229 -18.15 5.94 0.46
C GLU A 229 -18.98 4.73 0.03
N TRP A 230 -19.23 3.83 0.99
CA TRP A 230 -20.18 2.74 0.82
C TRP A 230 -21.59 3.28 0.64
N ASN A 231 -22.31 2.74 -0.34
CA ASN A 231 -23.75 2.90 -0.40
C ASN A 231 -24.36 1.95 0.64
N LEU A 232 -24.73 2.48 1.80
CA LEU A 232 -25.25 1.68 2.93
C LEU A 232 -26.64 1.09 2.66
N GLU A 233 -27.37 1.58 1.66
CA GLU A 233 -28.69 1.04 1.31
C GLU A 233 -28.56 -0.23 0.47
N THR A 234 -27.57 -0.27 -0.43
CA THR A 234 -27.35 -1.40 -1.33
C THR A 234 -26.22 -2.32 -0.87
N TYR A 235 -25.32 -1.84 0.00
CA TYR A 235 -24.03 -2.46 0.33
C TYR A 235 -23.06 -2.56 -0.88
N HIS A 236 -23.16 -1.60 -1.80
CA HIS A 236 -22.30 -1.51 -2.98
C HIS A 236 -21.34 -0.31 -2.91
N MET A 237 -20.30 -0.37 -3.73
CA MET A 237 -19.50 0.77 -4.13
C MET A 237 -19.96 1.25 -5.50
N ASP A 238 -20.80 2.29 -5.53
CA ASP A 238 -21.40 2.81 -6.77
C ASP A 238 -20.33 3.18 -7.81
N ALA A 239 -20.57 2.85 -9.08
CA ALA A 239 -19.72 3.27 -10.19
C ALA A 239 -19.92 4.77 -10.51
N ASP A 240 -19.29 5.66 -9.74
CA ASP A 240 -19.46 7.12 -9.84
C ASP A 240 -18.13 7.90 -9.95
N ASP A 241 -18.21 9.23 -9.95
CA ASP A 241 -17.04 10.12 -10.07
C ASP A 241 -16.44 10.55 -8.72
N THR A 242 -16.89 9.95 -7.61
CA THR A 242 -16.40 10.24 -6.26
C THR A 242 -15.29 9.29 -5.79
N ARG A 243 -14.92 8.34 -6.64
CA ARG A 243 -13.93 7.29 -6.41
C ARG A 243 -13.11 6.99 -7.67
N GLY A 244 -12.04 6.23 -7.53
CA GLY A 244 -11.12 5.89 -8.61
C GLY A 244 -9.66 6.16 -8.25
N ILE A 245 -8.86 6.55 -9.24
CA ILE A 245 -7.44 6.93 -9.06
C ILE A 245 -7.29 8.44 -9.26
N GLU A 246 -6.78 9.13 -8.24
CA GLU A 246 -6.42 10.55 -8.29
C GLU A 246 -4.91 10.76 -8.37
N VAL A 247 -4.48 11.91 -8.92
CA VAL A 247 -3.09 12.35 -8.96
C VAL A 247 -2.92 13.60 -8.11
N VAL A 248 -1.83 13.65 -7.33
CA VAL A 248 -1.51 14.77 -6.44
C VAL A 248 -0.71 15.85 -7.17
N ASP A 249 -1.13 17.10 -7.00
CA ASP A 249 -0.40 18.30 -7.40
C ASP A 249 0.18 18.97 -6.15
N PHE A 250 1.47 18.71 -5.90
CA PHE A 250 2.18 19.23 -4.73
C PHE A 250 2.27 20.76 -4.72
N ALA A 251 2.39 21.40 -5.89
CA ALA A 251 2.48 22.84 -5.99
C ALA A 251 1.16 23.53 -5.63
N LYS A 252 0.04 22.93 -6.05
CA LYS A 252 -1.31 23.45 -5.75
C LYS A 252 -1.88 22.96 -4.41
N LYS A 253 -1.23 21.98 -3.76
CA LYS A 253 -1.72 21.31 -2.56
C LYS A 253 -3.14 20.75 -2.74
N SER A 254 -3.36 20.04 -3.83
CA SER A 254 -4.63 19.44 -4.20
C SER A 254 -4.42 18.13 -4.95
N SER A 255 -5.46 17.32 -5.12
CA SER A 255 -5.47 16.20 -6.07
C SER A 255 -6.60 16.32 -7.09
N SER A 256 -6.55 15.54 -8.16
CA SER A 256 -7.58 15.49 -9.20
C SER A 256 -7.71 14.10 -9.80
N MET A 257 -8.91 13.74 -10.27
CA MET A 257 -9.16 12.42 -10.84
C MET A 257 -8.40 12.19 -12.16
N VAL A 258 -7.76 11.03 -12.26
CA VAL A 258 -7.15 10.49 -13.49
C VAL A 258 -8.14 9.57 -14.19
N VAL A 259 -8.67 8.61 -13.45
CA VAL A 259 -9.70 7.65 -13.88
C VAL A 259 -10.71 7.50 -12.76
N ASP A 260 -12.00 7.59 -13.09
CA ASP A 260 -13.10 7.52 -12.12
C ASP A 260 -13.76 6.14 -12.03
N GLY A 261 -14.58 5.96 -11.00
CA GLY A 261 -15.35 4.75 -10.76
C GLY A 261 -16.35 4.42 -11.87
N LYS A 262 -16.84 5.41 -12.65
CA LYS A 262 -17.68 5.16 -13.83
C LYS A 262 -16.93 4.36 -14.89
N LYS A 263 -15.65 4.68 -15.13
CA LYS A 263 -14.79 3.93 -16.07
C LYS A 263 -14.34 2.59 -15.51
N LEU A 264 -14.11 2.50 -14.21
CA LEU A 264 -13.58 1.30 -13.54
C LEU A 264 -14.68 0.27 -13.22
N GLY A 265 -15.91 0.72 -12.98
CA GLY A 265 -17.03 -0.10 -12.52
C GLY A 265 -17.26 -0.10 -11.00
N GLY A 266 -16.49 0.67 -10.22
CA GLY A 266 -16.59 0.68 -8.76
C GLY A 266 -15.49 1.52 -8.08
N GLY A 267 -15.26 1.29 -6.79
CA GLY A 267 -14.18 1.92 -6.02
C GLY A 267 -12.86 1.16 -6.15
N VAL A 268 -11.72 1.82 -5.97
CA VAL A 268 -10.41 1.13 -6.03
C VAL A 268 -10.01 0.69 -4.62
N TRP A 269 -9.92 -0.61 -4.38
CA TRP A 269 -9.67 -1.24 -3.07
C TRP A 269 -8.18 -1.31 -2.69
N ASN A 270 -7.31 -1.35 -3.70
CA ASN A 270 -5.85 -1.36 -3.55
C ASN A 270 -5.24 -0.89 -4.89
N THR A 271 -3.94 -0.64 -4.96
CA THR A 271 -3.27 -0.47 -6.25
C THR A 271 -1.78 -0.80 -6.16
N ILE A 272 -1.22 -1.31 -7.26
CA ILE A 272 0.22 -1.28 -7.50
C ILE A 272 0.45 -0.35 -8.69
N VAL A 273 1.30 0.65 -8.52
CA VAL A 273 1.69 1.61 -9.55
C VAL A 273 3.11 1.25 -10.03
N LEU A 274 3.25 0.97 -11.33
CA LEU A 274 4.51 0.59 -11.94
C LEU A 274 5.30 1.79 -12.44
N ALA A 275 6.62 1.65 -12.52
CA ALA A 275 7.54 2.69 -12.98
C ALA A 275 7.25 3.20 -14.41
N ASP A 276 6.65 2.36 -15.26
CA ASP A 276 6.27 2.70 -16.63
C ASP A 276 4.94 3.46 -16.74
N GLY A 277 4.22 3.65 -15.63
CA GLY A 277 2.95 4.38 -15.59
C GLY A 277 1.70 3.52 -15.71
N ILE A 278 1.85 2.19 -15.73
CA ILE A 278 0.72 1.26 -15.60
C ILE A 278 0.38 1.08 -14.11
N ALA A 279 -0.91 1.00 -13.80
CA ALA A 279 -1.38 0.61 -12.48
C ALA A 279 -2.29 -0.60 -12.57
N TYR A 280 -2.09 -1.56 -11.67
CA TYR A 280 -3.06 -2.63 -11.42
C TYR A 280 -3.94 -2.24 -10.23
N ALA A 281 -5.25 -2.32 -10.43
CA ALA A 281 -6.24 -1.78 -9.50
C ALA A 281 -7.36 -2.81 -9.28
N PRO A 282 -7.41 -3.47 -8.10
CA PRO A 282 -8.59 -4.19 -7.66
C PRO A 282 -9.75 -3.21 -7.48
N VAL A 283 -10.84 -3.43 -8.20
CA VAL A 283 -12.03 -2.59 -8.23
C VAL A 283 -13.16 -3.29 -7.47
N ILE A 284 -13.50 -2.76 -6.31
CA ILE A 284 -14.59 -3.26 -5.47
C ILE A 284 -15.93 -2.72 -5.98
N GLU A 285 -16.84 -3.65 -6.30
CA GLU A 285 -18.22 -3.35 -6.73
C GLU A 285 -19.17 -3.53 -5.53
N GLN A 286 -18.94 -4.58 -4.75
CA GLN A 286 -19.63 -4.90 -3.50
C GLN A 286 -18.71 -5.79 -2.65
N TRP A 287 -19.07 -6.02 -1.39
CA TRP A 287 -18.30 -6.94 -0.55
C TRP A 287 -18.22 -8.35 -1.16
N GLY A 288 -17.01 -8.92 -1.23
CA GLY A 288 -16.74 -10.22 -1.87
C GLY A 288 -16.85 -10.21 -3.40
N SER A 289 -16.80 -9.03 -4.02
CA SER A 289 -16.73 -8.88 -5.47
C SER A 289 -15.76 -7.76 -5.83
N VAL A 290 -14.53 -8.17 -6.12
CA VAL A 290 -13.42 -7.28 -6.46
C VAL A 290 -12.81 -7.74 -7.78
N SER A 291 -13.12 -7.01 -8.85
CA SER A 291 -12.53 -7.27 -10.16
C SER A 291 -11.13 -6.67 -10.27
N LEU A 292 -10.39 -6.95 -11.34
CA LEU A 292 -9.07 -6.36 -11.57
C LEU A 292 -9.03 -5.53 -12.84
N ALA A 293 -8.47 -4.34 -12.76
CA ALA A 293 -8.23 -3.45 -13.89
C ALA A 293 -6.73 -3.15 -14.05
N GLU A 294 -6.27 -3.15 -15.29
CA GLU A 294 -5.02 -2.54 -15.76
C GLU A 294 -5.35 -1.13 -16.24
N VAL A 295 -4.63 -0.13 -15.73
CA VAL A 295 -4.89 1.29 -15.98
C VAL A 295 -3.62 1.95 -16.51
N ASP A 296 -3.67 2.49 -17.72
CA ASP A 296 -2.63 3.41 -18.19
C ASP A 296 -2.93 4.81 -17.62
N LEU A 297 -2.07 5.28 -16.71
CA LEU A 297 -2.27 6.55 -16.01
C LEU A 297 -2.06 7.77 -16.91
N ALA A 298 -1.28 7.64 -17.98
CA ALA A 298 -1.02 8.72 -18.93
C ALA A 298 -2.15 8.83 -19.96
N GLU A 299 -2.56 7.70 -20.53
CA GLU A 299 -3.65 7.62 -21.50
C GLU A 299 -5.04 7.67 -20.85
N LYS A 300 -5.11 7.44 -19.53
CA LYS A 300 -6.37 7.36 -18.76
C LYS A 300 -7.32 6.30 -19.30
N SER A 301 -6.74 5.21 -19.79
CA SER A 301 -7.43 4.05 -20.36
C SER A 301 -7.50 2.93 -19.33
N VAL A 302 -8.52 2.08 -19.45
CA VAL A 302 -8.82 1.01 -18.51
C VAL A 302 -9.05 -0.27 -19.29
N LYS A 303 -8.41 -1.35 -18.86
CA LYS A 303 -8.59 -2.70 -19.40
C LYS A 303 -8.91 -3.64 -18.26
N LYS A 304 -10.09 -4.27 -18.30
CA LYS A 304 -10.49 -5.27 -17.31
C LYS A 304 -9.70 -6.56 -17.54
N ILE A 305 -9.13 -7.11 -16.48
CA ILE A 305 -8.50 -8.43 -16.46
C ILE A 305 -9.58 -9.45 -16.05
N SER A 306 -9.84 -10.41 -16.93
CA SER A 306 -10.82 -11.48 -16.70
C SER A 306 -10.20 -12.70 -16.03
N GLY A 307 -11.02 -13.47 -15.32
CA GLY A 307 -10.61 -14.75 -14.72
C GLY A 307 -10.42 -14.70 -13.20
N VAL A 308 -10.51 -13.51 -12.62
CA VAL A 308 -10.55 -13.21 -11.19
C VAL A 308 -11.86 -12.49 -10.85
N ASP A 309 -12.39 -12.69 -9.65
CA ASP A 309 -13.69 -12.15 -9.23
C ASP A 309 -13.75 -11.65 -7.77
N ASP A 310 -12.71 -11.89 -6.95
CA ASP A 310 -12.57 -11.30 -5.62
C ASP A 310 -11.08 -11.11 -5.24
N VAL A 311 -10.42 -10.18 -5.93
CA VAL A 311 -8.98 -9.87 -5.72
C VAL A 311 -8.74 -9.14 -4.41
N GLU A 312 -8.04 -9.80 -3.48
CA GLU A 312 -7.71 -9.24 -2.17
C GLU A 312 -6.32 -8.60 -2.13
N SER A 313 -5.35 -9.19 -2.84
CA SER A 313 -3.95 -8.77 -2.76
C SER A 313 -3.21 -8.95 -4.08
N LEU A 314 -2.23 -8.08 -4.30
CA LEU A 314 -1.39 -8.04 -5.49
C LEU A 314 0.09 -7.96 -5.08
N ALA A 315 0.98 -8.54 -5.89
CA ALA A 315 2.42 -8.30 -5.83
C ALA A 315 3.00 -8.36 -7.25
N TYR A 316 3.82 -7.39 -7.65
CA TYR A 316 4.41 -7.34 -8.99
C TYR A 316 5.91 -7.60 -8.97
N ASP A 317 6.36 -8.58 -9.75
CA ASP A 317 7.77 -8.84 -9.93
C ASP A 317 8.34 -8.06 -11.12
N GLU A 318 8.97 -6.92 -10.88
CA GLU A 318 9.59 -6.09 -11.92
C GLU A 318 10.69 -6.82 -12.70
N ALA A 319 11.35 -7.83 -12.10
CA ALA A 319 12.42 -8.56 -12.76
C ALA A 319 11.88 -9.51 -13.85
N THR A 320 10.69 -10.06 -13.64
CA THR A 320 10.06 -11.06 -14.52
C THR A 320 8.89 -10.49 -15.30
N GLY A 321 8.30 -9.38 -14.86
CA GLY A 321 7.09 -8.81 -15.44
C GLY A 321 5.80 -9.50 -14.97
N VAL A 322 5.87 -10.36 -13.95
CA VAL A 322 4.74 -11.16 -13.47
C VAL A 322 3.97 -10.43 -12.37
N LEU A 323 2.66 -10.33 -12.53
CA LEU A 323 1.74 -9.89 -11.48
C LEU A 323 1.15 -11.11 -10.75
N TYR A 324 1.46 -11.26 -9.47
CA TYR A 324 0.83 -12.24 -8.60
C TYR A 324 -0.46 -11.67 -8.00
N ILE A 325 -1.53 -12.48 -8.03
CA ILE A 325 -2.88 -12.07 -7.66
C ILE A 325 -3.45 -13.09 -6.68
N GLY A 326 -3.72 -12.65 -5.45
CA GLY A 326 -4.51 -13.41 -4.48
C GLY A 326 -5.99 -13.17 -4.71
N ASP A 327 -6.71 -14.18 -5.17
CA ASP A 327 -8.15 -14.14 -5.41
C ASP A 327 -8.88 -15.06 -4.41
N ARG A 328 -9.96 -14.55 -3.84
CA ARG A 328 -10.77 -15.21 -2.81
C ARG A 328 -12.16 -15.65 -3.30
N GLY A 329 -12.43 -15.48 -4.59
CA GLY A 329 -13.77 -15.56 -5.12
C GLY A 329 -14.18 -16.98 -5.45
N SER A 330 -15.03 -17.15 -6.46
CA SER A 330 -15.60 -18.46 -6.79
C SER A 330 -14.53 -19.47 -7.24
N LYS A 331 -13.37 -18.96 -7.69
CA LYS A 331 -12.21 -19.73 -8.11
C LYS A 331 -10.97 -19.36 -7.29
N ALA A 332 -11.16 -19.18 -5.99
CA ALA A 332 -10.09 -18.80 -5.07
C ALA A 332 -8.76 -19.55 -5.36
N ALA A 333 -7.70 -18.76 -5.55
CA ALA A 333 -6.37 -19.25 -5.84
C ALA A 333 -5.33 -18.12 -5.75
N LEU A 334 -4.06 -18.52 -5.79
CA LEU A 334 -3.00 -17.64 -6.24
C LEU A 334 -2.88 -17.76 -7.77
N TYR A 335 -2.83 -16.62 -8.45
CA TYR A 335 -2.61 -16.56 -9.89
C TYR A 335 -1.32 -15.78 -10.21
N ALA A 336 -0.65 -16.17 -11.28
CA ALA A 336 0.39 -15.39 -11.96
C ALA A 336 -0.19 -14.84 -13.28
N TYR A 337 -0.10 -13.54 -13.48
CA TYR A 337 -0.53 -12.85 -14.69
C TYR A 337 0.68 -12.29 -15.45
N GLU A 338 0.87 -12.78 -16.68
CA GLU A 338 1.99 -12.43 -17.55
C GLU A 338 1.52 -12.55 -19.01
N ASP A 339 1.96 -11.64 -19.89
CA ASP A 339 1.64 -11.65 -21.33
C ASP A 339 0.13 -11.78 -21.64
N GLY A 340 -0.70 -11.16 -20.81
CA GLY A 340 -2.15 -11.20 -20.96
C GLY A 340 -2.80 -12.53 -20.56
N LYS A 341 -2.06 -13.45 -19.96
CA LYS A 341 -2.54 -14.78 -19.55
C LYS A 341 -2.51 -14.91 -18.04
N LEU A 342 -3.56 -15.54 -17.51
CA LEU A 342 -3.69 -15.87 -16.10
C LEU A 342 -3.39 -17.36 -15.91
N ASN A 343 -2.35 -17.66 -15.14
CA ASN A 343 -1.94 -19.02 -14.78
C ASN A 343 -2.22 -19.25 -13.30
N LYS A 344 -2.88 -20.36 -12.97
CA LYS A 344 -3.13 -20.74 -11.58
C LYS A 344 -1.88 -21.41 -11.00
N ILE A 345 -1.42 -20.94 -9.84
CA ILE A 345 -0.33 -21.55 -9.08
C ILE A 345 -0.88 -22.75 -8.31
N GLU A 346 -0.16 -23.89 -8.33
CA GLU A 346 -0.57 -25.11 -7.63
C GLU A 346 -0.53 -24.88 -6.11
N ALA A 347 -1.59 -25.27 -5.41
CA ALA A 347 -1.71 -25.12 -3.97
C ALA A 347 -1.89 -26.48 -3.27
N PRO A 348 -1.47 -26.63 -2.00
CA PRO A 348 -1.84 -27.75 -1.18
C PRO A 348 -3.36 -28.00 -1.17
N LYS A 349 -3.74 -29.27 -1.05
CA LYS A 349 -5.14 -29.64 -0.88
C LYS A 349 -5.67 -29.00 0.41
N ASP A 350 -6.87 -28.43 0.34
CA ASP A 350 -7.57 -27.80 1.46
C ASP A 350 -6.95 -26.47 1.95
N MET A 351 -6.02 -25.87 1.19
CA MET A 351 -5.52 -24.52 1.48
C MET A 351 -6.66 -23.50 1.47
N LEU A 352 -6.65 -22.60 2.45
CA LEU A 352 -7.57 -21.47 2.51
C LEU A 352 -7.32 -20.48 1.35
N PRO A 353 -8.27 -19.58 1.05
CA PRO A 353 -8.06 -18.54 0.06
C PRO A 353 -6.90 -17.60 0.42
N VAL A 354 -6.16 -17.16 -0.59
CA VAL A 354 -5.05 -16.22 -0.41
C VAL A 354 -5.59 -14.87 0.06
N TYR A 355 -5.06 -14.39 1.18
CA TYR A 355 -5.41 -13.11 1.79
C TYR A 355 -4.35 -12.03 1.52
N SER A 356 -3.07 -12.39 1.46
CA SER A 356 -2.00 -11.44 1.20
C SER A 356 -0.87 -12.11 0.40
N VAL A 357 -0.31 -11.41 -0.58
CA VAL A 357 0.84 -11.87 -1.37
C VAL A 357 1.92 -10.80 -1.37
N THR A 358 3.19 -11.21 -1.33
CA THR A 358 4.34 -10.30 -1.42
C THR A 358 5.52 -10.95 -2.11
N ILE A 359 6.48 -10.12 -2.53
CA ILE A 359 7.77 -10.55 -3.08
C ILE A 359 8.89 -10.06 -2.15
N VAL A 360 9.87 -10.91 -1.88
CA VAL A 360 11.08 -10.60 -1.11
C VAL A 360 12.28 -10.62 -2.05
N ARG A 361 13.09 -9.55 -2.04
CA ARG A 361 14.27 -9.38 -2.90
C ARG A 361 15.51 -9.03 -2.11
#